data_AF-A0A2V9W312-F1
#
_entry.id   AF-A0A2V9W312-F1
#
_cell.length_a   1.000
_cell.length_b   1.000
_cell.length_c   1.000
_cell.angle_alpha   90.00
_cell.angle_beta   90.00
_cell.angle_gamma   90.00
#
_symmetry.space_group_name_H-M   'P 1'
#
loop_
_entity.id
_entity.type
_entity.pdbx_description
1 polymer ?
#
loop_
_entity_poly.entity_id
_entity_poly.type
_entity_poly.pdbx_seq_one_letter_code
_entity_poly.pdbx_strand_id
1 'polypeptide(L)'
;MPFLAHSFGQKLLMGMVAFLAASAVYLYGFPQQNVFYAVVVLLHLAAGVAATIVLLPLLGRLIREGTWLSRGGWLLFLVGAGIGFWLVRTGTVRSEWKWMYAHMLVCAAALGFLIAETAGRRGWLRSGNAGAVMRLALCLAVLGGLGAGLRYLREARWANRARIENPEMPPPTMDQEGDGPQGPFFPSSAQVYGHRKIPSKFFM
;
A
#
# COMPACT_ATOMS: atom_id res chain seq x y z
N MET A 1 -7.21 30.10 29.02
CA MET A 1 -6.87 28.88 29.80
C MET A 1 -7.37 27.67 29.02
N PRO A 2 -6.52 26.69 28.64
CA PRO A 2 -6.78 25.85 27.48
C PRO A 2 -7.35 24.48 27.87
N PHE A 3 -8.59 24.21 27.46
CA PHE A 3 -9.10 22.85 27.28
C PHE A 3 -9.65 22.74 25.86
N LEU A 4 -8.77 22.56 24.87
CA LEU A 4 -9.17 21.97 23.60
C LEU A 4 -9.22 20.46 23.80
N ALA A 5 -10.27 20.00 24.49
CA ALA A 5 -10.62 18.59 24.50
C ALA A 5 -10.94 18.20 23.05
N HIS A 6 -10.01 17.51 22.39
CA HIS A 6 -10.33 16.79 21.17
C HIS A 6 -11.55 15.91 21.46
N SER A 7 -12.63 16.07 20.69
CA SER A 7 -13.78 15.19 20.82
C SER A 7 -13.32 13.75 20.66
N PHE A 8 -13.99 12.81 21.32
CA PHE A 8 -13.69 11.37 21.18
C PHE A 8 -13.53 10.96 19.70
N GLY A 9 -14.39 11.49 18.83
CA GLY A 9 -14.31 11.29 17.37
C GLY A 9 -13.01 11.77 16.73
N GLN A 10 -12.44 12.90 17.14
CA GLN A 10 -11.15 13.36 16.62
C GLN A 10 -9.99 12.46 17.06
N LYS A 11 -9.99 12.01 18.33
CA LYS A 11 -8.97 11.07 18.82
C LYS A 11 -9.06 9.73 18.09
N LEU A 12 -10.28 9.23 17.92
CA LEU A 12 -10.56 8.02 17.16
C LEU A 12 -10.08 8.13 15.71
N LEU A 13 -10.42 9.23 15.04
CA LEU A 13 -10.02 9.49 13.66
C LEU A 13 -8.49 9.51 13.52
N MET A 14 -7.78 10.20 14.42
CA MET A 14 -6.31 10.22 14.39
C MET A 14 -5.70 8.83 14.65
N GLY A 15 -6.32 8.02 15.51
CA GLY A 15 -5.94 6.63 15.71
C GLY A 15 -6.12 5.78 14.45
N MET A 16 -7.24 5.97 13.73
CA MET A 16 -7.49 5.31 12.45
C MET A 16 -6.50 5.75 11.37
N VAL A 17 -6.16 7.05 11.28
CA VAL A 17 -5.13 7.56 10.36
C VAL A 17 -3.78 6.92 10.66
N ALA A 18 -3.40 6.80 11.93
CA ALA A 18 -2.14 6.15 12.32
C ALA A 18 -2.14 4.65 11.94
N PHE A 19 -3.23 3.94 12.20
CA PHE A 19 -3.40 2.55 11.80
C PHE A 19 -3.32 2.37 10.28
N LEU A 20 -4.00 3.23 9.51
CA LEU A 20 -3.99 3.22 8.05
C LEU A 20 -2.59 3.48 7.48
N ALA A 21 -1.85 4.41 8.06
CA ALA A 21 -0.46 4.67 7.68
C ALA A 21 0.45 3.47 7.96
N ALA A 22 0.35 2.88 9.15
CA ALA A 22 1.16 1.72 9.53
C ALA A 22 0.85 0.49 8.67
N SER A 23 -0.44 0.20 8.45
CA SER A 23 -0.87 -0.90 7.59
C SER A 23 -0.47 -0.66 6.13
N ALA A 24 -0.55 0.57 5.61
CA ALA A 24 -0.08 0.88 4.25
C ALA A 24 1.42 0.62 4.07
N VAL A 25 2.25 1.02 5.05
CA VAL A 25 3.70 0.74 5.05
C VAL A 25 3.96 -0.77 4.99
N TYR A 26 3.26 -1.53 5.83
CA TYR A 26 3.38 -2.99 5.83
C TYR A 26 2.95 -3.61 4.50
N LEU A 27 1.76 -3.26 4.00
CA LEU A 27 1.19 -3.82 2.77
C LEU A 27 2.02 -3.52 1.52
N TYR A 28 2.60 -2.32 1.46
CA TYR A 28 3.46 -1.92 0.35
C TYR A 28 4.84 -2.58 0.42
N GLY A 29 5.47 -2.60 1.60
CA GLY A 29 6.84 -3.09 1.78
C GLY A 29 6.98 -4.61 1.77
N PHE A 30 5.95 -5.34 2.21
CA PHE A 30 6.02 -6.79 2.46
C PHE A 30 4.87 -7.54 1.78
N PRO A 31 4.82 -7.63 0.44
CA PRO A 31 3.74 -8.30 -0.28
C PRO A 31 3.81 -9.82 -0.08
N GLN A 32 3.09 -10.36 0.92
CA GLN A 32 3.17 -11.78 1.29
C GLN A 32 1.92 -12.57 0.83
N GLN A 33 2.12 -13.83 0.47
CA GLN A 33 1.04 -14.77 0.12
C GLN A 33 0.61 -15.61 1.33
N ASN A 34 0.19 -14.96 2.41
CA ASN A 34 -0.27 -15.64 3.63
C ASN A 34 -1.56 -15.03 4.19
N VAL A 35 -2.22 -15.77 5.09
CA VAL A 35 -3.50 -15.37 5.70
C VAL A 35 -3.36 -14.08 6.50
N PHE A 36 -2.23 -13.88 7.19
CA PHE A 36 -1.99 -12.67 7.96
C PHE A 36 -2.00 -11.41 7.09
N TYR A 37 -1.33 -11.44 5.93
CA TYR A 37 -1.36 -10.35 4.96
C TYR A 37 -2.78 -10.05 4.49
N ALA A 38 -3.56 -11.08 4.16
CA ALA A 38 -4.96 -10.93 3.76
C ALA A 38 -5.81 -10.28 4.87
N VAL A 39 -5.62 -10.68 6.14
CA VAL A 39 -6.28 -10.05 7.29
C VAL A 39 -5.92 -8.56 7.39
N VAL A 40 -4.64 -8.19 7.22
CA VAL A 40 -4.23 -6.78 7.26
C VAL A 40 -4.83 -5.98 6.11
N VAL A 41 -4.96 -6.55 4.91
CA VAL A 41 -5.68 -5.90 3.79
C VAL A 41 -7.13 -5.60 4.17
N LEU A 42 -7.85 -6.57 4.75
CA LEU A 42 -9.24 -6.39 5.17
C LEU A 42 -9.37 -5.36 6.29
N LEU A 43 -8.47 -5.38 7.28
CA LEU A 43 -8.46 -4.38 8.35
C LEU A 43 -8.15 -2.97 7.82
N HIS A 44 -7.23 -2.83 6.86
CA HIS A 44 -6.92 -1.56 6.21
C HIS A 44 -8.17 -1.01 5.51
N LEU A 45 -8.86 -1.84 4.75
CA LEU A 45 -10.12 -1.46 4.10
C LEU A 45 -11.19 -1.05 5.13
N ALA A 46 -11.43 -1.89 6.15
CA ALA A 46 -12.44 -1.62 7.17
C ALA A 46 -12.16 -0.33 7.94
N ALA A 47 -10.89 -0.11 8.33
CA ALA A 47 -10.46 1.13 8.97
C ALA A 47 -10.60 2.34 8.04
N GLY A 48 -10.36 2.20 6.74
CA GLY A 48 -10.51 3.27 5.75
C GLY A 48 -11.97 3.70 5.59
N VAL A 49 -12.88 2.73 5.52
CA VAL A 49 -14.32 2.97 5.50
C VAL A 49 -14.77 3.64 6.80
N ALA A 50 -14.38 3.10 7.97
CA ALA A 50 -14.72 3.67 9.27
C ALA A 50 -14.18 5.09 9.43
N ALA A 51 -12.94 5.35 9.03
CA ALA A 51 -12.32 6.68 9.07
C ALA A 51 -13.10 7.67 8.20
N THR A 52 -13.56 7.26 7.03
CA THR A 52 -14.37 8.11 6.14
C THR A 52 -15.73 8.43 6.77
N ILE A 53 -16.41 7.44 7.35
CA ILE A 53 -17.69 7.65 8.07
C ILE A 53 -17.52 8.64 9.21
N VAL A 54 -16.44 8.53 10.00
CA VAL A 54 -16.16 9.46 11.11
C VAL A 54 -15.74 10.84 10.60
N LEU A 55 -14.98 10.92 9.50
CA LEU A 55 -14.49 12.18 8.94
C LEU A 55 -15.61 13.03 8.35
N LEU A 56 -16.56 12.46 7.61
CA LEU A 56 -17.63 13.22 6.93
C LEU A 56 -18.39 14.21 7.84
N PRO A 57 -18.93 13.81 9.01
CA PRO A 57 -19.62 14.75 9.90
C PRO A 57 -18.66 15.77 10.55
N LEU A 58 -17.38 15.42 10.71
CA LEU A 58 -16.37 16.31 11.28
C LEU A 58 -15.79 17.29 10.24
N LEU A 59 -15.93 17.00 8.94
CA LEU A 59 -15.25 17.68 7.86
C LEU A 59 -15.55 19.18 7.83
N GLY A 60 -16.83 19.56 7.95
CA GLY A 60 -17.24 20.97 7.91
C GLY A 60 -16.56 21.78 9.01
N ARG A 61 -16.45 21.21 10.22
CA ARG A 61 -15.74 21.84 11.34
C ARG A 61 -14.23 21.89 11.09
N LEU A 62 -13.63 20.77 10.68
CA LEU A 62 -12.20 20.66 10.42
C LEU A 62 -11.72 21.62 9.32
N ILE A 63 -12.54 21.86 8.30
CA ILE A 63 -12.22 22.82 7.24
C ILE A 63 -12.37 24.26 7.74
N ARG A 64 -13.46 24.59 8.44
CA ARG A 64 -13.71 25.97 8.91
C ARG A 64 -12.66 26.43 9.92
N GLU A 65 -12.35 25.59 10.91
CA GLU A 65 -11.45 25.90 12.03
C GLU A 65 -9.97 25.60 11.72
N GLY A 66 -9.69 24.81 10.67
CA GLY A 66 -8.35 24.35 10.35
C GLY A 66 -7.48 25.37 9.60
N THR A 67 -6.17 25.23 9.72
CA THR A 67 -5.17 25.90 8.88
C THR A 67 -5.25 25.38 7.43
N TRP A 68 -4.58 26.03 6.49
CA TRP A 68 -4.48 25.54 5.12
C TRP A 68 -3.84 24.14 5.03
N LEU A 69 -2.88 23.81 5.93
CA LEU A 69 -2.30 22.47 6.03
C LEU A 69 -3.34 21.45 6.50
N SER A 70 -4.09 21.77 7.56
CA SER A 70 -5.14 20.87 8.04
C SER A 70 -6.22 20.65 6.98
N ARG A 71 -6.65 21.71 6.28
CA ARG A 71 -7.63 21.63 5.19
C ARG A 71 -7.12 20.75 4.07
N GLY A 72 -5.90 21.00 3.58
CA GLY A 72 -5.26 20.20 2.54
C GLY A 72 -5.15 18.73 2.93
N GLY A 73 -4.73 18.44 4.17
CA GLY A 73 -4.63 17.08 4.69
C GLY A 73 -5.96 16.32 4.66
N TRP A 74 -7.03 16.91 5.19
CA TRP A 74 -8.35 16.25 5.22
C TRP A 74 -9.00 16.13 3.83
N LEU A 75 -8.82 17.13 2.96
CA LEU A 75 -9.33 17.06 1.59
C LEU A 75 -8.60 15.99 0.77
N LEU A 76 -7.27 15.93 0.84
CA LEU A 76 -6.49 14.87 0.20
C LEU A 76 -6.85 13.50 0.78
N PHE A 77 -7.10 13.39 2.08
CA PHE A 77 -7.55 12.16 2.71
C PHE A 77 -8.89 11.67 2.12
N LEU A 78 -9.85 12.57 1.87
CA LEU A 78 -11.11 12.25 1.20
C LEU A 78 -10.92 11.84 -0.26
N VAL A 79 -10.03 12.50 -1.00
CA VAL A 79 -9.68 12.09 -2.37
C VAL A 79 -9.08 10.68 -2.34
N GLY A 80 -8.17 10.41 -1.40
CA GLY A 80 -7.61 9.09 -1.16
C GLY A 80 -8.68 8.04 -0.89
N ALA A 81 -9.65 8.34 -0.01
CA ALA A 81 -10.80 7.47 0.26
C ALA A 81 -11.63 7.20 -1.01
N GLY A 82 -11.92 8.23 -1.81
CA GLY A 82 -12.62 8.09 -3.09
C GLY A 82 -11.91 7.14 -4.06
N ILE A 83 -10.59 7.28 -4.21
CA ILE A 83 -9.78 6.34 -5.01
C ILE A 83 -9.78 4.95 -4.38
N GLY A 84 -9.76 4.85 -3.04
CA GLY A 84 -9.86 3.58 -2.32
C GLY A 84 -11.17 2.82 -2.65
N PHE A 85 -12.31 3.51 -2.64
CA PHE A 85 -13.58 2.92 -3.06
C PHE A 85 -13.59 2.51 -4.53
N TRP A 86 -12.93 3.28 -5.41
CA TRP A 86 -12.75 2.90 -6.81
C TRP A 86 -11.92 1.62 -6.97
N LEU A 87 -10.86 1.45 -6.16
CA LEU A 87 -10.04 0.25 -6.15
C LEU A 87 -10.79 -0.99 -5.67
N VAL A 88 -11.69 -0.84 -4.68
CA VAL A 88 -12.60 -1.92 -4.25
C VAL A 88 -13.51 -2.35 -5.40
N ARG A 89 -14.06 -1.39 -6.16
CA ARG A 89 -14.95 -1.67 -7.31
C ARG A 89 -14.22 -2.39 -8.44
N THR A 90 -12.98 -2.02 -8.72
CA THR A 90 -12.19 -2.55 -9.85
C THR A 90 -11.36 -3.79 -9.49
N GLY A 91 -11.28 -4.16 -8.21
CA GLY A 91 -10.52 -5.30 -7.73
C GLY A 91 -9.00 -5.12 -7.79
N THR A 92 -8.50 -3.93 -8.14
CA THR A 92 -7.05 -3.61 -8.20
C THR A 92 -6.25 -4.57 -9.12
N VAL A 93 -6.85 -4.98 -10.24
CA VAL A 93 -6.15 -5.79 -11.27
C VAL A 93 -4.92 -5.08 -11.83
N ARG A 94 -3.99 -5.83 -12.42
CA ARG A 94 -2.68 -5.30 -12.87
C ARG A 94 -2.78 -4.09 -13.82
N SER A 95 -3.78 -4.08 -14.70
CA SER A 95 -4.05 -2.96 -15.63
C SER A 95 -4.46 -1.66 -14.92
N GLU A 96 -5.02 -1.76 -13.71
CA GLU A 96 -5.53 -0.64 -12.92
C GLU A 96 -4.52 -0.13 -11.87
N TRP A 97 -3.28 -0.62 -11.87
CA TRP A 97 -2.27 -0.26 -10.88
C TRP A 97 -1.96 1.24 -10.82
N LYS A 98 -2.20 2.00 -11.89
CA LYS A 98 -2.13 3.47 -11.87
C LYS A 98 -2.99 4.07 -10.74
N TRP A 99 -4.17 3.52 -10.48
CA TRP A 99 -5.06 3.97 -9.40
C TRP A 99 -4.56 3.57 -8.02
N MET A 100 -3.91 2.40 -7.91
CA MET A 100 -3.26 1.97 -6.67
C MET A 100 -2.12 2.93 -6.31
N TYR A 101 -1.26 3.26 -7.28
CA TYR A 101 -0.20 4.25 -7.07
C TYR A 101 -0.76 5.64 -6.78
N ALA A 102 -1.82 6.07 -7.47
CA ALA A 102 -2.49 7.33 -7.18
C ALA A 102 -3.03 7.38 -5.74
N HIS A 103 -3.72 6.32 -5.29
CA HIS A 103 -4.19 6.19 -3.91
C HIS A 103 -3.04 6.31 -2.91
N MET A 104 -1.94 5.57 -3.12
CA MET A 104 -0.77 5.62 -2.24
C MET A 104 -0.15 7.02 -2.18
N LEU A 105 0.04 7.69 -3.33
CA LEU A 105 0.64 9.02 -3.38
C LEU A 105 -0.24 10.08 -2.72
N VAL A 106 -1.55 10.06 -2.99
CA VAL A 106 -2.51 11.00 -2.41
C VAL A 106 -2.61 10.80 -0.90
N CYS A 107 -2.70 9.55 -0.42
CA CYS A 107 -2.75 9.24 1.01
C CYS A 107 -1.44 9.61 1.73
N ALA A 108 -0.28 9.38 1.10
CA ALA A 108 1.01 9.80 1.64
C ALA A 108 1.12 11.33 1.72
N ALA A 109 0.64 12.05 0.69
CA ALA A 109 0.58 13.51 0.72
C ALA A 109 -0.36 14.00 1.84
N ALA A 110 -1.56 13.43 1.97
CA ALA A 110 -2.49 13.74 3.05
C ALA A 110 -1.83 13.58 4.43
N LEU A 111 -1.13 12.47 4.65
CA LEU A 111 -0.39 12.22 5.88
C LEU A 111 0.72 13.26 6.11
N GLY A 112 1.47 13.63 5.07
CA GLY A 112 2.49 14.68 5.15
C GLY A 112 1.92 16.03 5.60
N PHE A 113 0.76 16.43 5.06
CA PHE A 113 0.05 17.63 5.49
C PHE A 113 -0.37 17.58 6.97
N LEU A 114 -0.94 16.45 7.41
CA LEU A 114 -1.39 16.28 8.79
C LEU A 114 -0.24 16.22 9.81
N ILE A 115 0.89 15.60 9.46
CA ILE A 115 2.10 15.59 10.29
C ILE A 115 2.69 17.01 10.37
N ALA A 116 2.81 17.72 9.24
CA ALA A 116 3.34 19.09 9.21
C ALA A 116 2.49 20.06 10.05
N GLU A 117 1.17 19.93 10.01
CA GLU A 117 0.24 20.68 10.87
C GLU A 117 0.46 20.34 12.35
N THR A 118 0.50 19.07 12.69
CA THR A 118 0.69 18.61 14.08
C THR A 118 2.03 19.06 14.65
N ALA A 119 3.10 19.00 13.85
CA ALA A 119 4.42 19.44 14.25
C ALA A 119 4.48 20.97 14.43
N GLY A 120 3.80 21.74 13.56
CA GLY A 120 3.66 23.19 13.71
C GLY A 120 2.94 23.58 15.00
N ARG A 121 1.85 22.88 15.36
CA ARG A 121 1.14 23.09 16.63
C ARG A 121 1.99 22.80 17.87
N ARG A 122 3.00 21.94 17.75
CA ARG A 122 3.98 21.63 18.81
C ARG A 122 5.18 22.59 18.82
N GLY A 123 5.16 23.64 18.01
CA GLY A 123 6.24 24.63 17.95
C GLY A 123 7.47 24.17 17.17
N TRP A 124 7.38 23.09 16.39
CA TRP A 124 8.51 22.64 15.56
C TRP A 124 8.69 23.56 14.35
N LEU A 125 9.92 24.08 14.18
CA LEU A 125 10.31 25.05 13.16
C LEU A 125 9.57 26.40 13.28
N ARG A 126 9.99 27.39 12.47
CA ARG A 126 9.46 28.76 12.48
C ARG A 126 7.93 28.79 12.37
N SER A 127 7.29 29.74 13.05
CA SER A 127 5.87 30.04 12.88
C SER A 127 5.61 30.75 11.54
N GLY A 128 4.36 30.75 11.07
CA GLY A 128 3.96 31.38 9.81
C GLY A 128 4.08 30.47 8.57
N ASN A 129 3.74 31.04 7.41
CA ASN A 129 3.58 30.30 6.15
C ASN A 129 4.87 29.66 5.64
N ALA A 130 6.00 30.38 5.72
CA ALA A 130 7.30 29.84 5.31
C ALA A 130 7.69 28.59 6.12
N GLY A 131 7.45 28.63 7.44
CA GLY A 131 7.68 27.47 8.30
C GLY A 131 6.72 26.32 8.01
N ALA A 132 5.46 26.61 7.66
CA ALA A 132 4.48 25.60 7.26
C ALA A 132 4.89 24.88 5.96
N VAL A 133 5.34 25.63 4.95
CA VAL A 133 5.86 25.08 3.69
C VAL A 133 7.11 24.23 3.95
N MET A 134 8.04 24.70 4.78
CA MET A 134 9.25 23.95 5.11
C MET A 134 8.95 22.64 5.84
N ARG A 135 8.05 22.66 6.83
CA ARG A 135 7.58 21.44 7.52
C ARG A 135 6.97 20.45 6.54
N LEU A 136 6.08 20.93 5.67
CA LEU A 136 5.44 20.09 4.66
C LEU A 136 6.47 19.47 3.73
N ALA A 137 7.39 20.26 3.18
CA ALA A 137 8.45 19.79 2.29
C ALA A 137 9.30 18.71 2.96
N LEU A 138 9.69 18.91 4.22
CA LEU A 138 10.46 17.93 4.99
C LEU A 138 9.65 16.64 5.26
N CYS A 139 8.38 16.75 5.64
CA CYS A 139 7.52 15.58 5.82
C CYS A 139 7.34 14.79 4.52
N LEU A 140 7.12 15.46 3.39
CA LEU A 140 7.00 14.81 2.08
C LEU A 140 8.33 14.16 1.65
N ALA A 141 9.47 14.81 1.90
CA ALA A 141 10.78 14.25 1.62
C ALA A 141 11.05 12.97 2.44
N VAL A 142 10.72 12.98 3.74
CA VAL A 142 10.85 11.80 4.61
C VAL A 142 9.93 10.67 4.15
N LEU A 143 8.67 10.96 3.83
CA LEU A 143 7.72 9.96 3.32
C LEU A 143 8.14 9.41 1.95
N GLY A 144 8.67 10.27 1.07
CA GLY A 144 9.25 9.85 -0.21
C GLY A 144 10.46 8.94 -0.05
N GLY A 145 11.38 9.29 0.86
CA GLY A 145 12.53 8.47 1.22
C GLY A 145 12.12 7.11 1.81
N LEU A 146 11.12 7.09 2.71
CA LEU A 146 10.53 5.86 3.23
C LEU A 146 9.93 5.02 2.09
N GLY A 147 9.17 5.63 1.18
CA GLY A 147 8.59 4.95 0.02
C GLY A 147 9.66 4.33 -0.90
N ALA A 148 10.76 5.05 -1.15
CA ALA A 148 11.90 4.53 -1.91
C ALA A 148 12.59 3.36 -1.19
N GLY A 149 12.81 3.47 0.12
CA GLY A 149 13.36 2.39 0.94
C GLY A 149 12.48 1.14 0.94
N LEU A 150 11.16 1.30 1.09
CA LEU A 150 10.21 0.19 1.01
C LEU A 150 10.17 -0.44 -0.38
N ARG A 151 10.29 0.36 -1.44
CA ARG A 151 10.39 -0.14 -2.81
C ARG A 151 11.64 -1.01 -2.98
N TYR A 152 12.79 -0.54 -2.49
CA TYR A 152 14.02 -1.31 -2.52
C TYR A 152 13.87 -2.64 -1.76
N LEU A 153 13.28 -2.63 -0.55
CA LEU A 153 13.02 -3.85 0.21
C LEU A 153 12.12 -4.83 -0.57
N ARG A 154 11.06 -4.31 -1.19
CA ARG A 154 10.12 -5.09 -2.00
C ARG A 154 10.79 -5.72 -3.22
N GLU A 155 11.54 -4.95 -3.99
CA GLU A 155 12.15 -5.43 -5.24
C GLU A 155 13.38 -6.31 -4.97
N ALA A 156 14.32 -5.84 -4.14
CA ALA A 156 15.58 -6.54 -3.91
C ALA A 156 15.39 -7.87 -3.16
N ARG A 157 14.46 -7.94 -2.21
CA ARG A 157 14.25 -9.16 -1.40
C ARG A 157 13.10 -10.02 -1.90
N TRP A 158 11.95 -9.44 -2.22
CA TRP A 158 10.77 -10.25 -2.53
C TRP A 158 10.72 -10.67 -4.00
N ALA A 159 10.83 -9.72 -4.93
CA ALA A 159 10.71 -10.01 -6.36
C ALA A 159 11.80 -10.98 -6.86
N ASN A 160 13.02 -10.86 -6.31
CA ASN A 160 14.15 -11.71 -6.73
C ASN A 160 14.19 -13.09 -6.06
N ARG A 161 13.47 -13.31 -4.94
CA ARG A 161 13.50 -14.61 -4.23
C ARG A 161 12.77 -15.72 -4.96
N ALA A 162 11.78 -15.38 -5.77
CA ALA A 162 10.95 -16.33 -6.51
C ALA A 162 11.14 -16.16 -8.03
N ARG A 163 12.30 -15.63 -8.46
CA ARG A 163 12.57 -15.40 -9.88
C ARG A 163 12.78 -16.76 -10.55
N ILE A 164 11.83 -17.12 -11.42
CA ILE A 164 11.95 -18.27 -12.31
C ILE A 164 12.73 -17.78 -13.53
N GLU A 165 13.93 -18.32 -13.72
CA GLU A 165 14.78 -18.03 -14.86
C GLU A 165 15.06 -19.32 -15.61
N ASN A 166 14.90 -19.25 -16.93
CA ASN A 166 15.40 -20.31 -17.78
C ASN A 166 16.94 -20.25 -17.78
N PRO A 167 17.63 -21.40 -17.82
CA PRO A 167 19.06 -21.44 -18.04
C PRO A 167 19.46 -20.68 -19.32
N GLU A 168 20.65 -20.09 -19.36
CA GLU A 168 21.13 -19.33 -20.52
C GLU A 168 21.24 -20.18 -21.79
N MET A 169 21.55 -21.47 -21.63
CA MET A 169 21.66 -22.42 -22.72
C MET A 169 20.60 -23.52 -22.56
N PRO A 170 19.93 -23.92 -23.65
CA PRO A 170 19.06 -25.08 -23.60
C PRO A 170 19.88 -26.34 -23.26
N PRO A 171 19.24 -27.38 -22.72
CA PRO A 171 19.93 -28.64 -22.50
C PRO A 171 20.50 -29.20 -23.81
N PRO A 172 21.71 -29.78 -23.80
CA PRO A 172 22.36 -30.29 -25.01
C PRO A 172 21.67 -31.54 -25.62
N THR A 173 20.75 -32.15 -24.87
CA THR A 173 20.02 -33.37 -25.27
C THR A 173 18.61 -33.38 -24.67
N MET A 174 17.68 -34.06 -25.33
CA MET A 174 16.30 -34.26 -24.81
C MET A 174 16.27 -34.98 -23.46
N ASP A 175 17.28 -35.78 -23.15
CA ASP A 175 17.40 -36.52 -21.89
C ASP A 175 17.54 -35.61 -20.67
N GLN A 176 17.95 -34.37 -20.90
CA GLN A 176 18.18 -33.36 -19.86
C GLN A 176 17.03 -32.33 -19.79
N GLU A 177 15.99 -32.49 -20.60
CA GLU A 177 14.77 -31.70 -20.48
C GLU A 177 13.78 -32.36 -19.50
N GLY A 178 13.14 -31.55 -18.65
CA GLY A 178 12.08 -32.03 -17.75
C GLY A 178 12.52 -33.21 -16.87
N ASP A 179 11.72 -34.28 -16.85
CA ASP A 179 12.01 -35.53 -16.10
C ASP A 179 12.96 -36.49 -16.85
N GLY A 180 13.44 -36.11 -18.05
CA GLY A 180 14.30 -36.94 -18.89
C GLY A 180 13.67 -38.30 -19.26
N PRO A 181 14.46 -39.32 -19.60
CA PRO A 181 13.98 -40.63 -20.06
C PRO A 181 13.19 -41.41 -19.00
N GLN A 182 13.27 -41.00 -17.74
CA GLN A 182 12.53 -41.60 -16.63
C GLN A 182 11.11 -41.01 -16.49
N GLY A 183 10.84 -39.90 -17.18
CA GLY A 183 9.55 -39.23 -17.16
C GLY A 183 8.49 -39.99 -17.96
N PRO A 184 7.22 -40.02 -17.50
CA PRO A 184 6.13 -40.71 -18.19
C PRO A 184 5.76 -40.08 -19.55
N PHE A 185 6.35 -38.93 -19.89
CA PHE A 185 6.10 -38.16 -21.10
C PHE A 185 7.31 -38.06 -22.02
N PHE A 186 8.44 -38.70 -21.72
CA PHE A 186 9.61 -38.67 -22.60
C PHE A 186 9.24 -39.09 -24.04
N PRO A 187 9.72 -38.39 -25.09
CA PRO A 187 10.72 -37.30 -25.11
C PRO A 187 10.17 -35.87 -24.88
N SER A 188 8.94 -35.71 -24.40
CA SER A 188 8.42 -34.39 -24.00
C SER A 188 9.00 -33.94 -22.66
N SER A 189 9.25 -32.64 -22.53
CA SER A 189 9.66 -31.97 -21.28
C SER A 189 8.53 -31.78 -20.27
N ALA A 190 7.33 -32.31 -20.54
CA ALA A 190 6.18 -32.21 -19.64
C ALA A 190 6.45 -32.93 -18.30
N GLN A 191 6.35 -32.18 -17.22
CA GLN A 191 6.45 -32.69 -15.85
C GLN A 191 5.10 -32.58 -15.14
N VAL A 192 4.77 -33.61 -14.37
CA VAL A 192 3.60 -33.60 -13.48
C VAL A 192 4.09 -33.88 -12.08
N TYR A 193 3.66 -33.05 -11.13
CA TYR A 193 3.99 -33.25 -9.73
C TYR A 193 3.63 -34.68 -9.29
N GLY A 194 4.62 -35.38 -8.72
CA GLY A 194 4.47 -36.77 -8.26
C GLY A 194 4.56 -37.84 -9.36
N HIS A 195 5.14 -37.52 -10.53
CA HIS A 195 5.42 -38.46 -11.63
C HIS A 195 4.21 -39.26 -12.13
N ARG A 196 3.02 -38.64 -12.12
CA ARG A 196 1.77 -39.27 -12.60
C ARG A 196 1.47 -38.89 -14.04
N LYS A 197 0.71 -39.73 -14.75
CA LYS A 197 0.17 -39.37 -16.07
C LYS A 197 -0.92 -38.29 -15.93
N ILE A 198 -1.04 -37.43 -16.94
CA ILE A 198 -2.05 -36.38 -17.05
C ILE A 198 -3.36 -37.11 -17.40
N PRO A 199 -4.42 -36.95 -16.60
CA PRO A 199 -5.70 -37.58 -16.88
C PRO A 199 -6.25 -37.18 -18.26
N SER A 200 -6.78 -38.14 -19.03
CA SER A 200 -7.32 -37.91 -20.38
C SER A 200 -8.45 -36.88 -20.44
N LYS A 201 -9.20 -36.68 -19.34
CA LYS A 201 -10.26 -35.67 -19.21
C LYS A 201 -9.81 -34.21 -19.37
N PHE A 202 -8.50 -33.94 -19.37
CA PHE A 202 -7.99 -32.60 -19.66
C PHE A 202 -7.85 -32.34 -21.17
N PHE A 203 -8.04 -33.37 -22.01
CA PHE A 203 -7.89 -33.31 -23.46
C PHE A 203 -9.19 -33.64 -24.23
N MET A 204 -10.28 -33.95 -23.52
CA MET A 204 -11.63 -34.22 -24.05
C MET A 204 -12.65 -33.40 -23.27
#